data_AF-A0A959BCT1-F1
#
_entry.id   AF-A0A959BCT1-F1
#
_cell.length_a   1.000
_cell.length_b   1.000
_cell.length_c   1.000
_cell.angle_alpha   90.00
_cell.angle_beta   90.00
_cell.angle_gamma   90.00
#
_symmetry.space_group_name_H-M   'P 1'
#
loop_
_entity.id
_entity.type
_entity.pdbx_description
1 polymer ?
#
loop_
_entity_poly.entity_id
_entity_poly.type
_entity_poly.pdbx_seq_one_letter_code
_entity_poly.pdbx_strand_id
1 'polypeptide(L)'
;MQYQFTFTSLARNSGLMGAPFETRPIPFSQWATGDFIAVELMKPGSETARIELHNGRMMDPLKGERLIGALGIRHATLEITGTWKEIHPNERFHLMTAAGLIGKVTSMSTFSPIPIQLDYLGHIIRNGGKCTMRNSVAPVVQRSFTQPVVLMVGTSMSAGKTTTARIVTRELKSMGLRVIGAKVTGAGRYRDILAVRDAGAVAVFDFVDAGLPSTVCPKEEYLPALKHMLSLMANEEADVAVVEIGASPLEPYNGDVAINYIRENICCTMLCASDPYAVFGVMKSFGLQPDLASGPATNTIAAVELVEKLCGVRALNLLNPSTRPALRKLLRERLNLV
;
A
#
# COMPACT_ATOMS: atom_id res chain seq x y z
N MET A 1 22.36 15.04 -20.21
CA MET A 1 21.86 13.66 -20.36
C MET A 1 21.33 13.18 -19.01
N GLN A 2 20.01 13.07 -18.85
CA GLN A 2 19.32 12.62 -17.64
C GLN A 2 19.31 11.10 -17.44
N TYR A 3 20.06 10.34 -18.27
CA TYR A 3 20.10 8.87 -18.29
C TYR A 3 20.78 8.21 -17.07
N GLN A 4 20.97 8.93 -15.96
CA GLN A 4 21.81 8.46 -14.87
C GLN A 4 21.04 7.83 -13.69
N PHE A 5 19.72 8.01 -13.59
CA PHE A 5 18.94 7.53 -12.45
C PHE A 5 17.70 6.73 -12.87
N THR A 6 17.51 5.59 -12.21
CA THR A 6 16.30 4.78 -12.25
C THR A 6 15.31 5.29 -11.19
N PHE A 7 14.10 5.66 -11.62
CA PHE A 7 13.05 6.11 -10.71
C PHE A 7 12.23 4.93 -10.19
N THR A 8 12.21 4.78 -8.87
CA THR A 8 11.37 3.79 -8.20
C THR A 8 9.90 4.22 -8.16
N SER A 9 9.00 3.31 -7.81
CA SER A 9 7.56 3.59 -7.78
C SER A 9 7.11 4.56 -6.68
N LEU A 10 7.89 4.77 -5.63
CA LEU A 10 7.70 5.86 -4.67
C LEU A 10 8.03 7.24 -5.25
N ALA A 11 8.83 7.31 -6.32
CA ALA A 11 9.16 8.55 -7.01
C ALA A 11 8.24 8.85 -8.22
N ARG A 12 7.18 8.07 -8.43
CA ARG A 12 6.32 8.15 -9.63
C ARG A 12 5.59 9.48 -9.79
N ASN A 13 5.28 10.16 -8.68
CA ASN A 13 4.60 11.46 -8.66
C ASN A 13 5.54 12.63 -8.34
N SER A 14 6.86 12.41 -8.40
CA SER A 14 7.86 13.43 -8.04
C SER A 14 7.95 14.60 -9.03
N GLY A 15 7.43 14.43 -10.26
CA GLY A 15 7.60 15.41 -11.35
C GLY A 15 9.07 15.62 -11.77
N LEU A 16 9.98 14.75 -11.33
CA LEU A 16 11.42 14.81 -11.63
C LEU A 16 11.78 14.18 -12.97
N MET A 17 10.94 13.28 -13.49
CA MET A 17 11.12 12.67 -14.80
C MET A 17 10.97 13.75 -15.88
N GLY A 18 12.04 13.97 -16.67
CA GLY A 18 12.07 14.97 -17.73
C GLY A 18 12.37 16.41 -17.27
N ALA A 19 12.73 16.62 -16.00
CA ALA A 19 13.08 17.95 -15.48
C ALA A 19 14.44 17.95 -14.76
N PRO A 20 15.27 18.99 -14.93
CA PRO A 20 16.58 19.04 -14.29
C PRO A 20 16.46 19.11 -12.77
N PHE A 21 17.36 18.42 -12.08
CA PHE A 21 17.53 18.43 -10.64
C PHE A 21 19.01 18.21 -10.31
N GLU A 22 19.38 18.55 -9.09
CA GLU A 22 20.71 18.32 -8.53
C GLU A 22 20.64 17.29 -7.41
N THR A 23 21.74 16.58 -7.21
CA THR A 23 21.93 15.70 -6.06
C THR A 23 22.92 16.37 -5.10
N ARG A 24 22.47 16.66 -3.87
CA ARG A 24 23.29 17.36 -2.87
C ARG A 24 23.20 16.70 -1.49
N PRO A 25 24.33 16.29 -0.89
CA PRO A 25 24.34 15.93 0.53
C PRO A 25 23.92 17.11 1.41
N ILE A 26 23.00 16.88 2.34
CA ILE A 26 22.58 17.86 3.35
C ILE A 26 22.76 17.27 4.76
N PRO A 27 22.87 18.11 5.81
CA PRO A 27 23.02 17.64 7.18
C PRO A 27 21.86 16.73 7.61
N PHE A 28 22.15 15.67 8.38
CA PHE A 28 21.15 14.72 8.87
C PHE A 28 20.00 15.37 9.65
N SER A 29 20.28 16.49 10.35
CA SER A 29 19.26 17.28 11.05
C SER A 29 18.18 17.89 10.15
N GLN A 30 18.40 17.91 8.83
CA GLN A 30 17.44 18.41 7.84
C GLN A 30 16.69 17.29 7.11
N TRP A 31 16.97 16.03 7.43
CA TRP A 31 16.34 14.88 6.78
C TRP A 31 14.93 14.68 7.34
N ALA A 32 14.03 14.21 6.49
CA ALA A 32 12.64 13.97 6.86
C ALA A 32 12.06 12.77 6.10
N THR A 33 11.00 12.18 6.67
CA THR A 33 10.17 11.20 5.97
C THR A 33 9.61 11.82 4.69
N GLY A 34 9.71 11.10 3.58
CA GLY A 34 9.25 11.53 2.26
C GLY A 34 10.26 12.39 1.51
N ASP A 35 11.46 12.62 2.02
CA ASP A 35 12.53 13.24 1.22
C ASP A 35 12.93 12.33 0.06
N PHE A 36 12.98 12.87 -1.15
CA PHE A 36 13.55 12.16 -2.28
C PHE A 36 15.07 12.20 -2.20
N ILE A 37 15.69 11.02 -2.31
CA ILE A 37 17.14 10.87 -2.27
C ILE A 37 17.64 10.08 -3.48
N ALA A 38 18.84 10.43 -3.92
CA ALA A 38 19.63 9.64 -4.85
C ALA A 38 20.53 8.68 -4.06
N VAL A 39 20.58 7.43 -4.51
CA VAL A 39 21.39 6.37 -3.93
C VAL A 39 22.07 5.56 -5.01
N GLU A 40 23.18 4.91 -4.68
CA GLU A 40 23.86 3.95 -5.55
C GLU A 40 23.73 2.53 -4.99
N LEU A 41 23.42 1.58 -5.86
CA LEU A 41 23.24 0.18 -5.49
C LEU A 41 24.59 -0.49 -5.27
N MET A 42 24.84 -0.97 -4.05
CA MET A 42 26.11 -1.57 -3.67
C MET A 42 26.06 -3.10 -3.65
N LYS A 43 24.95 -3.67 -3.17
CA LYS A 43 24.71 -5.12 -3.17
C LYS A 43 23.26 -5.41 -3.56
N PRO A 44 23.00 -6.32 -4.52
CA PRO A 44 21.66 -6.62 -5.03
C PRO A 44 20.73 -7.35 -4.06
N GLY A 45 21.21 -7.75 -2.88
CA GLY A 45 20.41 -8.55 -1.94
C GLY A 45 20.25 -10.00 -2.41
N SER A 46 19.18 -10.65 -1.98
CA SER A 46 18.82 -12.02 -2.38
C SER A 46 18.40 -12.14 -3.85
N GLU A 47 18.40 -13.36 -4.41
CA GLU A 47 17.98 -13.63 -5.80
C GLU A 47 16.55 -13.20 -6.15
N THR A 48 15.66 -13.11 -5.16
CA THR A 48 14.27 -12.66 -5.33
C THR A 48 14.08 -11.15 -5.15
N ALA A 49 15.15 -10.43 -4.80
CA ALA A 49 15.10 -8.97 -4.66
C ALA A 49 14.86 -8.32 -6.02
N ARG A 50 13.99 -7.31 -6.04
CA ARG A 50 13.59 -6.59 -7.25
C ARG A 50 13.38 -5.13 -6.91
N ILE A 51 13.51 -4.28 -7.93
CA ILE A 51 13.21 -2.85 -7.85
C ILE A 51 11.95 -2.61 -8.67
N GLU A 52 10.93 -2.02 -8.06
CA GLU A 52 9.68 -1.63 -8.71
C GLU A 52 9.85 -0.22 -9.26
N LEU A 53 9.79 -0.10 -10.58
CA LEU A 53 9.97 1.15 -11.32
C LEU A 53 8.74 2.06 -11.21
N HIS A 54 8.91 3.33 -11.55
CA HIS A 54 7.84 4.34 -11.58
C HIS A 54 6.59 3.93 -12.37
N ASN A 55 6.72 3.01 -13.34
CA ASN A 55 5.63 2.48 -14.16
C ASN A 55 5.09 1.12 -13.67
N GLY A 56 5.57 0.62 -12.52
CA GLY A 56 5.16 -0.65 -11.93
C GLY A 56 5.89 -1.89 -12.45
N ARG A 57 6.78 -1.76 -13.44
CA ARG A 57 7.62 -2.89 -13.89
C ARG A 57 8.62 -3.27 -12.81
N MET A 58 8.95 -4.55 -12.74
CA MET A 58 9.98 -5.07 -11.85
C MET A 58 11.31 -5.19 -12.62
N MET A 59 12.37 -4.67 -12.03
CA MET A 59 13.74 -4.68 -12.55
C MET A 59 14.63 -5.52 -11.63
N ASP A 60 15.54 -6.29 -12.22
CA ASP A 60 16.59 -6.99 -11.47
C ASP A 60 17.64 -5.99 -11.00
N PRO A 61 18.05 -6.00 -9.72
CA PRO A 61 19.02 -5.06 -9.19
C PRO A 61 20.42 -5.33 -9.74
N LEU A 62 21.10 -4.29 -10.24
CA LEU A 62 22.48 -4.37 -10.69
C LEU A 62 23.39 -3.40 -9.90
N LYS A 63 24.56 -3.88 -9.48
CA LYS A 63 25.54 -3.07 -8.75
C LYS A 63 25.97 -1.86 -9.57
N GLY A 64 26.04 -0.69 -8.93
CA GLY A 64 26.38 0.59 -9.55
C GLY A 64 25.18 1.34 -10.14
N GLU A 65 23.99 0.72 -10.20
CA GLU A 65 22.78 1.43 -10.58
C GLU A 65 22.45 2.53 -9.58
N ARG A 66 22.07 3.69 -10.10
CA ARG A 66 21.65 4.80 -9.26
C ARG A 66 20.14 4.91 -9.26
N LEU A 67 19.56 4.99 -8.07
CA LEU A 67 18.12 4.98 -7.87
C LEU A 67 17.67 6.31 -7.26
N ILE A 68 16.44 6.70 -7.58
CA ILE A 68 15.71 7.71 -6.81
C ILE A 68 14.57 7.02 -6.06
N GLY A 69 14.61 7.12 -4.74
CA GLY A 69 13.58 6.63 -3.83
C GLY A 69 13.29 7.67 -2.74
N ALA A 70 12.54 7.26 -1.73
CA ALA A 70 12.12 8.15 -0.65
C ALA A 70 12.54 7.60 0.72
N LEU A 71 13.01 8.49 1.59
CA LEU A 71 13.23 8.15 3.00
C LEU A 71 11.90 7.85 3.69
N GLY A 72 11.86 6.82 4.53
CA GLY A 72 10.66 6.55 5.32
C GLY A 72 10.85 5.53 6.42
N ILE A 73 9.73 5.10 6.99
CA ILE A 73 9.68 4.15 8.10
C ILE A 73 8.84 2.97 7.65
N ARG A 74 9.33 1.76 7.91
CA ARG A 74 8.63 0.51 7.66
C ARG A 74 8.50 -0.24 8.96
N HIS A 75 7.29 -0.66 9.32
CA HIS A 75 7.02 -1.46 10.51
C HIS A 75 6.27 -2.72 10.07
N ALA A 76 6.96 -3.81 9.78
CA ALA A 76 6.32 -5.02 9.27
C ALA A 76 6.42 -6.18 10.26
N THR A 77 5.32 -6.90 10.44
CA THR A 77 5.24 -8.07 11.33
C THR A 77 5.78 -9.36 10.70
N LEU A 78 5.90 -9.42 9.37
CA LEU A 78 6.33 -10.63 8.64
C LEU A 78 7.58 -10.44 7.77
N GLU A 79 8.01 -9.20 7.55
CA GLU A 79 9.11 -8.89 6.63
C GLU A 79 10.20 -8.04 7.34
N ILE A 80 10.55 -6.91 6.73
CA ILE A 80 11.58 -5.98 7.19
C ILE A 80 10.94 -4.83 7.96
N THR A 81 11.53 -4.50 9.11
CA THR A 81 11.28 -3.29 9.88
C THR A 81 12.52 -2.40 9.84
N GLY A 82 12.31 -1.11 9.68
CA GLY A 82 13.40 -0.17 9.58
C GLY A 82 12.97 1.29 9.49
N THR A 83 13.94 2.17 9.61
CA THR A 83 13.71 3.62 9.69
C THR A 83 14.93 4.36 9.15
N TRP A 84 14.70 5.49 8.48
CA TRP A 84 15.79 6.40 8.12
C TRP A 84 16.42 7.08 9.35
N LYS A 85 15.69 7.17 10.48
CA LYS A 85 16.12 7.90 11.68
C LYS A 85 17.31 7.27 12.40
N GLU A 86 17.58 6.00 12.17
CA GLU A 86 18.68 5.26 12.80
C GLU A 86 19.91 5.14 11.89
N ILE A 87 19.93 5.87 10.77
CA ILE A 87 21.09 5.92 9.87
C ILE A 87 22.17 6.76 10.54
N HIS A 88 23.32 6.14 10.82
CA HIS A 88 24.51 6.82 11.31
C HIS A 88 25.52 7.09 10.18
N PRO A 89 26.51 7.99 10.40
CA PRO A 89 27.57 8.22 9.42
C PRO A 89 28.26 6.92 9.00
N ASN A 90 28.53 6.78 7.70
CA ASN A 90 29.16 5.62 7.06
C ASN A 90 28.36 4.31 7.11
N GLU A 91 27.12 4.32 7.59
CA GLU A 91 26.25 3.15 7.51
C GLU A 91 25.58 3.03 6.14
N ARG A 92 25.33 1.78 5.75
CA ARG A 92 24.65 1.48 4.50
C ARG A 92 23.14 1.64 4.65
N PHE A 93 22.57 2.15 3.58
CA PHE A 93 21.13 2.28 3.39
C PHE A 93 20.61 0.95 2.89
N HIS A 94 19.32 0.73 3.08
CA HIS A 94 18.64 -0.47 2.62
C HIS A 94 17.38 -0.09 1.87
N LEU A 95 17.14 -0.81 0.78
CA LEU A 95 15.85 -0.78 0.10
C LEU A 95 14.87 -1.63 0.92
N MET A 96 14.05 -0.98 1.75
CA MET A 96 13.11 -1.64 2.66
C MET A 96 11.85 -2.12 1.95
N THR A 97 11.50 -1.56 0.80
CA THR A 97 10.49 -2.10 -0.13
C THR A 97 10.99 -2.00 -1.55
N ALA A 98 10.60 -2.93 -2.43
CA ALA A 98 10.92 -2.85 -3.86
C ALA A 98 10.51 -1.50 -4.49
N ALA A 99 9.49 -0.83 -3.93
CA ALA A 99 8.99 0.46 -4.39
C ALA A 99 9.92 1.66 -4.20
N GLY A 100 11.07 1.51 -3.51
CA GLY A 100 11.93 2.65 -3.23
C GLY A 100 11.81 3.23 -1.83
N LEU A 101 11.23 2.51 -0.87
CA LEU A 101 11.25 2.93 0.54
C LEU A 101 12.65 2.69 1.11
N ILE A 102 13.36 3.75 1.46
CA ILE A 102 14.76 3.67 1.85
C ILE A 102 14.91 4.05 3.33
N GLY A 103 15.74 3.28 4.04
CA GLY A 103 16.07 3.49 5.45
C GLY A 103 17.16 2.52 5.92
N LYS A 104 17.39 2.46 7.23
CA LYS A 104 18.17 1.39 7.86
C LYS A 104 17.25 0.27 8.30
N VAL A 105 17.59 -0.98 7.98
CA VAL A 105 16.91 -2.14 8.57
C VAL A 105 17.33 -2.28 10.01
N THR A 106 16.36 -2.30 10.92
CA THR A 106 16.56 -2.43 12.37
C THR A 106 16.16 -3.82 12.86
N SER A 107 15.22 -4.47 12.18
CA SER A 107 14.83 -5.85 12.44
C SER A 107 14.28 -6.49 11.17
N MET A 108 14.43 -7.80 11.05
CA MET A 108 14.00 -8.56 9.89
C MET A 108 13.59 -9.97 10.31
N SER A 109 12.48 -10.46 9.75
CA SER A 109 12.07 -11.85 9.94
C SER A 109 13.13 -12.82 9.38
N THR A 110 13.34 -13.95 10.06
CA THR A 110 14.32 -14.98 9.69
C THR A 110 14.17 -15.48 8.25
N PHE A 111 12.94 -15.46 7.71
CA PHE A 111 12.62 -15.91 6.36
C PHE A 111 12.57 -14.78 5.33
N SER A 112 12.89 -13.55 5.72
CA SER A 112 12.89 -12.43 4.79
C SER A 112 14.10 -12.50 3.86
N PRO A 113 13.92 -12.16 2.58
CA PRO A 113 15.04 -12.04 1.66
C PRO A 113 16.00 -10.92 2.10
N ILE A 114 17.30 -11.13 1.89
CA ILE A 114 18.34 -10.13 2.21
C ILE A 114 18.06 -8.85 1.39
N PRO A 115 17.93 -7.68 2.04
CA PRO A 115 17.63 -6.43 1.35
C PRO A 115 18.78 -5.94 0.47
N ILE A 116 18.43 -5.19 -0.57
CA ILE A 116 19.40 -4.44 -1.38
C ILE A 116 20.09 -3.40 -0.50
N GLN A 117 21.43 -3.35 -0.56
CA GLN A 117 22.24 -2.36 0.13
C GLN A 117 22.60 -1.21 -0.79
N LEU A 118 22.52 0.00 -0.25
CA LEU A 118 22.60 1.26 -0.98
C LEU A 118 23.61 2.19 -0.28
N ASP A 119 24.31 3.00 -1.06
CA ASP A 119 25.09 4.15 -0.57
C ASP A 119 24.37 5.45 -0.92
N TYR A 120 24.39 6.40 0.00
CA TYR A 120 23.72 7.69 -0.16
C TYR A 120 24.55 8.65 -1.02
N LEU A 121 23.94 9.21 -2.07
CA LEU A 121 24.57 10.18 -2.97
C LEU A 121 24.17 11.62 -2.64
N GLY A 122 22.95 11.84 -2.15
CA GLY A 122 22.44 13.18 -1.85
C GLY A 122 20.91 13.26 -1.85
N HIS A 123 20.38 14.37 -1.34
CA HIS A 123 18.98 14.73 -1.53
C HIS A 123 18.77 15.30 -2.94
N ILE A 124 17.55 15.12 -3.45
CA ILE A 124 17.15 15.76 -4.70
C ILE A 124 16.81 17.23 -4.43
N ILE A 125 17.49 18.13 -5.13
CA ILE A 125 17.29 19.58 -5.07
C ILE A 125 16.77 20.06 -6.43
N ARG A 126 15.71 20.87 -6.43
CA ARG A 126 15.17 21.52 -7.63
C ARG A 126 14.76 22.94 -7.31
N ASN A 127 15.11 23.89 -8.17
CA ASN A 127 14.82 25.32 -7.98
C ASN A 127 15.30 25.83 -6.60
N GLY A 128 16.45 25.33 -6.13
CA GLY A 128 17.01 25.67 -4.81
C GLY A 128 16.35 24.98 -3.60
N GLY A 129 15.21 24.32 -3.79
CA GLY A 129 14.46 23.64 -2.72
C GLY A 129 14.67 22.12 -2.68
N LYS A 130 14.60 21.55 -1.48
CA LYS A 130 14.58 20.09 -1.27
C LYS A 130 13.29 19.50 -1.84
N CYS A 131 13.39 18.51 -2.71
CA CYS A 131 12.23 17.80 -3.26
C CYS A 131 11.76 16.74 -2.26
N THR A 132 10.46 16.72 -1.99
CA THR A 132 9.82 15.78 -1.08
C THR A 132 8.55 15.22 -1.71
N MET A 133 8.09 14.08 -1.25
CA MET A 133 6.82 13.52 -1.70
C MET A 133 5.67 14.50 -1.47
N ARG A 134 5.66 15.21 -0.34
CA ARG A 134 4.61 16.19 -0.01
C ARG A 134 4.57 17.39 -0.93
N ASN A 135 5.73 17.96 -1.28
CA ASN A 135 5.77 19.13 -2.16
C ASN A 135 5.60 18.77 -3.65
N SER A 136 5.58 17.47 -3.96
CA SER A 136 5.33 16.96 -5.31
C SER A 136 3.87 16.56 -5.54
N VAL A 137 3.02 16.60 -4.50
CA VAL A 137 1.59 16.32 -4.62
C VAL A 137 0.91 17.40 -5.46
N ALA A 138 0.23 16.99 -6.52
CA ALA A 138 -0.56 17.91 -7.34
C ALA A 138 -1.76 18.46 -6.55
N PRO A 139 -2.14 19.73 -6.71
CA PRO A 139 -3.36 20.26 -6.13
C PRO A 139 -4.59 19.45 -6.58
N VAL A 140 -5.56 19.28 -5.67
CA VAL A 140 -6.83 18.62 -5.97
C VAL A 140 -8.00 19.51 -5.57
N VAL A 141 -9.05 19.51 -6.40
CA VAL A 141 -10.33 20.14 -6.06
C VAL A 141 -10.91 19.41 -4.85
N GLN A 142 -11.11 20.13 -3.75
CA GLN A 142 -11.67 19.55 -2.54
C GLN A 142 -13.11 19.14 -2.78
N ARG A 143 -13.42 17.86 -2.57
CA ARG A 143 -14.75 17.29 -2.74
C ARG A 143 -15.01 16.25 -1.68
N SER A 144 -16.22 16.27 -1.12
CA SER A 144 -16.65 15.23 -0.18
C SER A 144 -16.73 13.88 -0.88
N PHE A 145 -16.12 12.87 -0.27
CA PHE A 145 -16.16 11.50 -0.75
C PHE A 145 -17.46 10.82 -0.32
N THR A 146 -18.29 10.41 -1.28
CA THR A 146 -19.65 9.90 -1.02
C THR A 146 -19.88 8.50 -1.57
N GLN A 147 -18.94 7.96 -2.34
CA GLN A 147 -19.07 6.65 -2.95
C GLN A 147 -19.13 5.56 -1.87
N PRO A 148 -19.95 4.51 -2.05
CA PRO A 148 -19.96 3.36 -1.17
C PRO A 148 -18.62 2.61 -1.24
N VAL A 149 -18.19 2.07 -0.10
CA VAL A 149 -16.89 1.41 0.07
C VAL A 149 -17.08 -0.07 0.39
N VAL A 150 -16.47 -0.91 -0.44
CA VAL A 150 -16.19 -2.31 -0.10
C VAL A 150 -14.77 -2.36 0.48
N LEU A 151 -14.69 -2.55 1.79
CA LEU A 151 -13.46 -2.46 2.58
C LEU A 151 -12.78 -3.82 2.71
N MET A 152 -11.51 -3.90 2.31
CA MET A 152 -10.63 -5.03 2.61
C MET A 152 -9.79 -4.71 3.83
N VAL A 153 -9.99 -5.46 4.91
CA VAL A 153 -9.12 -5.49 6.07
C VAL A 153 -8.40 -6.82 6.15
N GLY A 154 -7.30 -6.88 6.89
CA GLY A 154 -6.62 -8.16 7.06
C GLY A 154 -5.81 -8.24 8.33
N THR A 155 -5.56 -9.47 8.76
CA THR A 155 -4.91 -9.77 10.03
C THR A 155 -3.41 -9.48 10.00
N SER A 156 -2.80 -9.46 8.82
CA SER A 156 -1.37 -9.22 8.60
C SER A 156 -1.06 -8.88 7.13
N MET A 157 0.23 -8.69 6.82
CA MET A 157 0.73 -8.69 5.44
C MET A 157 0.47 -10.06 4.78
N SER A 158 0.28 -10.09 3.46
CA SER A 158 0.06 -11.33 2.69
C SER A 158 -1.17 -12.16 3.10
N ALA A 159 -2.10 -11.59 3.87
CA ALA A 159 -3.35 -12.25 4.27
C ALA A 159 -4.39 -12.39 3.15
N GLY A 160 -4.06 -11.98 1.91
CA GLY A 160 -4.94 -12.09 0.74
C GLY A 160 -5.71 -10.83 0.35
N LYS A 161 -5.54 -9.70 1.05
CA LYS A 161 -6.27 -8.44 0.80
C LYS A 161 -6.27 -8.01 -0.66
N THR A 162 -5.09 -7.85 -1.26
CA THR A 162 -4.95 -7.40 -2.65
C THR A 162 -5.56 -8.41 -3.63
N THR A 163 -5.45 -9.71 -3.37
CA THR A 163 -6.10 -10.75 -4.20
C THR A 163 -7.62 -10.65 -4.12
N THR A 164 -8.18 -10.51 -2.92
CA THR A 164 -9.61 -10.28 -2.68
C THR A 164 -10.08 -9.00 -3.40
N ALA A 165 -9.35 -7.89 -3.24
CA ALA A 165 -9.65 -6.62 -3.89
C ALA A 165 -9.74 -6.75 -5.42
N ARG A 166 -8.81 -7.49 -6.04
CA ARG A 166 -8.83 -7.77 -7.49
C ARG A 166 -10.07 -8.55 -7.91
N ILE A 167 -10.42 -9.60 -7.17
CA ILE A 167 -11.57 -10.45 -7.51
C ILE A 167 -12.86 -9.65 -7.36
N VAL A 168 -13.03 -8.95 -6.25
CA VAL A 168 -14.18 -8.05 -6.00
C VAL A 168 -14.31 -7.00 -7.09
N THR A 169 -13.21 -6.33 -7.45
CA THR A 169 -13.20 -5.33 -8.52
C THR A 169 -13.68 -5.92 -9.85
N ARG A 170 -13.20 -7.12 -10.19
CA ARG A 170 -13.60 -7.80 -11.43
C ARG A 170 -15.08 -8.18 -11.42
N GLU A 171 -15.61 -8.65 -10.29
CA GLU A 171 -17.03 -8.98 -10.16
C GLU A 171 -17.91 -7.73 -10.23
N LEU A 172 -17.57 -6.63 -9.54
CA LEU A 172 -18.29 -5.37 -9.60
C LEU A 172 -18.29 -4.79 -11.03
N LYS A 173 -17.14 -4.81 -11.71
CA LYS A 173 -17.06 -4.42 -13.12
C LYS A 173 -17.95 -5.27 -14.02
N SER A 174 -18.01 -6.59 -13.77
CA SER A 174 -18.88 -7.49 -14.54
C SER A 174 -20.37 -7.24 -14.32
N MET A 175 -20.73 -6.54 -13.22
CA MET A 175 -22.08 -6.04 -12.97
C MET A 175 -22.35 -4.68 -13.64
N GLY A 176 -21.39 -4.13 -14.39
CA GLY A 176 -21.54 -2.85 -15.08
C GLY A 176 -21.16 -1.62 -14.25
N LEU A 177 -20.61 -1.80 -13.04
CA LEU A 177 -20.22 -0.69 -12.16
C LEU A 177 -18.85 -0.11 -12.54
N ARG A 178 -18.73 1.21 -12.41
CA ARG A 178 -17.47 1.96 -12.46
C ARG A 178 -16.79 1.89 -11.10
N VAL A 179 -15.73 1.11 -11.03
CA VAL A 179 -15.00 0.83 -9.77
C VAL A 179 -13.75 1.68 -9.70
N ILE A 180 -13.49 2.32 -8.57
CA ILE A 180 -12.15 2.84 -8.23
C ILE A 180 -11.51 1.97 -7.16
N GLY A 181 -10.18 1.83 -7.21
CA GLY A 181 -9.40 1.10 -6.22
C GLY A 181 -8.59 2.05 -5.35
N ALA A 182 -8.47 1.78 -4.05
CA ALA A 182 -7.54 2.53 -3.22
C ALA A 182 -6.83 1.66 -2.19
N LYS A 183 -5.57 1.99 -1.89
CA LYS A 183 -4.85 1.47 -0.72
C LYS A 183 -4.50 2.64 0.19
N VAL A 184 -5.25 2.78 1.28
CA VAL A 184 -5.21 4.01 2.06
C VAL A 184 -4.15 4.01 3.17
N THR A 185 -3.63 2.83 3.54
CA THR A 185 -2.56 2.67 4.55
C THR A 185 -1.51 1.64 4.13
N GLY A 186 -0.36 1.65 4.81
CA GLY A 186 0.70 0.65 4.69
C GLY A 186 2.04 1.23 4.26
N ALA A 187 2.88 0.40 3.64
CA ALA A 187 4.11 0.82 2.97
C ALA A 187 3.92 0.76 1.44
N GLY A 188 4.44 1.76 0.72
CA GLY A 188 4.11 1.96 -0.69
C GLY A 188 4.60 0.79 -1.55
N ARG A 189 3.71 0.29 -2.41
CA ARG A 189 3.93 -0.77 -3.40
C ARG A 189 2.96 -0.57 -4.54
N TYR A 190 3.45 -0.13 -5.68
CA TYR A 190 2.59 0.28 -6.78
C TYR A 190 1.85 -0.92 -7.39
N ARG A 191 2.47 -2.11 -7.39
CA ARG A 191 1.81 -3.36 -7.81
C ARG A 191 0.48 -3.62 -7.11
N ASP A 192 0.32 -3.18 -5.86
CA ASP A 192 -0.86 -3.52 -5.07
C ASP A 192 -2.09 -2.84 -5.68
N ILE A 193 -1.97 -1.55 -6.01
CA ILE A 193 -3.04 -0.78 -6.66
C ILE A 193 -3.10 -1.05 -8.17
N LEU A 194 -1.98 -1.32 -8.84
CA LEU A 194 -1.99 -1.73 -10.25
C LEU A 194 -2.73 -3.03 -10.46
N ALA A 195 -2.63 -3.98 -9.54
CA ALA A 195 -3.37 -5.23 -9.68
C ALA A 195 -4.90 -5.02 -9.68
N VAL A 196 -5.39 -4.01 -8.93
CA VAL A 196 -6.79 -3.59 -8.94
C VAL A 196 -7.15 -2.87 -10.24
N ARG A 197 -6.24 -2.06 -10.78
CA ARG A 197 -6.38 -1.44 -12.11
C ARG A 197 -6.50 -2.51 -13.21
N ASP A 198 -5.65 -3.52 -13.18
CA ASP A 198 -5.65 -4.66 -14.12
C ASP A 198 -6.92 -5.51 -13.99
N ALA A 199 -7.53 -5.55 -12.80
CA ALA A 199 -8.83 -6.18 -12.58
C ALA A 199 -10.00 -5.37 -13.17
N GLY A 200 -9.73 -4.11 -13.54
CA GLY A 200 -10.62 -3.29 -14.34
C GLY A 200 -11.14 -2.03 -13.66
N ALA A 201 -10.59 -1.62 -12.51
CA ALA A 201 -10.88 -0.32 -11.93
C ALA A 201 -10.53 0.82 -12.90
N VAL A 202 -11.36 1.86 -12.94
CA VAL A 202 -11.19 3.01 -13.85
C VAL A 202 -10.05 3.92 -13.41
N ALA A 203 -9.84 4.02 -12.09
CA ALA A 203 -8.73 4.73 -11.47
C ALA A 203 -8.29 4.01 -10.20
N VAL A 204 -7.03 4.20 -9.81
CA VAL A 204 -6.46 3.62 -8.59
C VAL A 204 -5.58 4.61 -7.86
N PHE A 205 -5.61 4.57 -6.53
CA PHE A 205 -4.93 5.54 -5.66
C PHE A 205 -4.24 4.86 -4.47
N ASP A 206 -3.12 5.40 -4.02
CA ASP A 206 -2.60 5.11 -2.68
C ASP A 206 -2.05 6.38 -2.01
N PHE A 207 -1.61 6.25 -0.76
CA PHE A 207 -1.05 7.36 0.02
C PHE A 207 0.24 7.97 -0.57
N VAL A 208 0.89 7.34 -1.56
CA VAL A 208 1.99 7.98 -2.31
C VAL A 208 1.45 9.14 -3.13
N ASP A 209 0.25 9.01 -3.70
CA ASP A 209 -0.42 10.09 -4.44
C ASP A 209 -0.76 11.28 -3.52
N ALA A 210 -0.82 11.05 -2.20
CA ALA A 210 -0.96 12.07 -1.16
C ALA A 210 0.37 12.44 -0.46
N GLY A 211 1.51 12.04 -1.03
CA GLY A 211 2.83 12.51 -0.61
C GLY A 211 3.43 11.77 0.58
N LEU A 212 3.04 10.52 0.82
CA LEU A 212 3.58 9.68 1.89
C LEU A 212 4.33 8.44 1.33
N PRO A 213 5.52 8.10 1.86
CA PRO A 213 6.25 6.88 1.46
C PRO A 213 5.70 5.61 2.15
N SER A 214 5.14 5.80 3.35
CA SER A 214 4.38 4.86 4.14
C SER A 214 3.46 5.66 5.08
N THR A 215 2.47 5.01 5.68
CA THR A 215 1.60 5.64 6.66
C THR A 215 2.04 5.41 8.11
N VAL A 216 3.32 5.07 8.32
CA VAL A 216 3.96 5.10 9.64
C VAL A 216 4.40 6.54 9.95
N CYS A 217 3.42 7.34 10.36
CA CYS A 217 3.58 8.75 10.70
C CYS A 217 2.56 9.18 11.76
N PRO A 218 2.76 10.34 12.41
CA PRO A 218 1.76 10.92 13.30
C PRO A 218 0.40 11.10 12.61
N LYS A 219 -0.67 11.00 13.38
CA LYS A 219 -2.05 11.14 12.88
C LYS A 219 -2.29 12.51 12.23
N GLU A 220 -1.66 13.55 12.76
CA GLU A 220 -1.72 14.94 12.29
C GLU A 220 -1.12 15.10 10.89
N GLU A 221 -0.19 14.22 10.54
CA GLU A 221 0.41 14.13 9.20
C GLU A 221 -0.41 13.25 8.26
N TYR A 222 -0.95 12.14 8.78
CA TYR A 222 -1.73 11.18 7.99
C TYR A 222 -3.10 11.73 7.58
N LEU A 223 -3.83 12.40 8.49
CA LEU A 223 -5.21 12.81 8.24
C LEU A 223 -5.35 13.80 7.08
N PRO A 224 -4.50 14.83 6.91
CA PRO A 224 -4.53 15.69 5.72
C PRO A 224 -4.25 14.92 4.43
N ALA A 225 -3.31 13.96 4.44
CA ALA A 225 -3.01 13.12 3.28
C ALA A 225 -4.20 12.22 2.91
N LEU A 226 -4.88 11.63 3.91
CA LEU A 226 -6.11 10.86 3.70
C LEU A 226 -7.21 11.73 3.07
N LYS A 227 -7.43 12.95 3.60
CA LYS A 227 -8.42 13.90 3.03
C LYS A 227 -8.10 14.27 1.57
N HIS A 228 -6.82 14.48 1.28
CA HIS A 228 -6.36 14.75 -0.08
C HIS A 228 -6.67 13.57 -1.01
N MET A 229 -6.31 12.35 -0.61
CA MET A 229 -6.58 11.13 -1.39
C MET A 229 -8.09 10.90 -1.59
N LEU A 230 -8.91 11.12 -0.56
CA LEU A 230 -10.36 11.02 -0.68
C LEU A 230 -10.94 12.06 -1.63
N SER A 231 -10.36 13.27 -1.68
CA SER A 231 -10.73 14.26 -2.70
C SER A 231 -10.34 13.79 -4.10
N LEU A 232 -9.15 13.20 -4.30
CA LEU A 232 -8.77 12.61 -5.60
C LEU A 232 -9.81 11.56 -6.04
N MET A 233 -10.14 10.64 -5.14
CA MET A 233 -11.15 9.60 -5.37
C MET A 233 -12.54 10.19 -5.67
N ALA A 234 -12.95 11.24 -4.96
CA ALA A 234 -14.25 11.88 -5.14
C ALA A 234 -14.38 12.63 -6.48
N ASN A 235 -13.26 13.03 -7.09
CA ASN A 235 -13.25 13.66 -8.41
C ASN A 235 -13.38 12.65 -9.56
N GLU A 236 -13.29 11.34 -9.29
CA GLU A 236 -13.57 10.31 -10.28
C GLU A 236 -15.06 10.00 -10.37
N GLU A 237 -15.55 9.84 -11.60
CA GLU A 237 -16.87 9.27 -11.85
C GLU A 237 -16.83 7.76 -11.56
N ALA A 238 -17.30 7.38 -10.37
CA ALA A 238 -17.30 6.01 -9.89
C ALA A 238 -18.56 5.70 -9.08
N ASP A 239 -19.05 4.47 -9.21
CA ASP A 239 -20.23 3.98 -8.51
C ASP A 239 -19.87 3.35 -7.15
N VAL A 240 -18.64 2.82 -7.03
CA VAL A 240 -18.18 2.10 -5.85
C VAL A 240 -16.66 2.16 -5.73
N ALA A 241 -16.16 2.22 -4.50
CA ALA A 241 -14.74 2.15 -4.18
C ALA A 241 -14.39 0.80 -3.53
N VAL A 242 -13.36 0.13 -4.02
CA VAL A 242 -12.72 -1.02 -3.37
C VAL A 242 -11.50 -0.49 -2.62
N VAL A 243 -11.57 -0.46 -1.29
CA VAL A 243 -10.55 0.16 -0.44
C VAL A 243 -9.83 -0.90 0.37
N GLU A 244 -8.50 -0.91 0.29
CA GLU A 244 -7.62 -1.76 1.09
C GLU A 244 -7.01 -0.97 2.26
N ILE A 245 -7.11 -1.54 3.47
CA ILE A 245 -6.28 -1.16 4.62
C ILE A 245 -5.02 -2.02 4.61
N GLY A 246 -3.88 -1.39 4.31
CA GLY A 246 -2.59 -2.07 4.39
C GLY A 246 -2.25 -2.45 5.82
N ALA A 247 -1.49 -3.54 5.97
CA ALA A 247 -1.15 -4.14 7.26
C ALA A 247 -2.40 -4.55 8.08
N SER A 248 -2.21 -4.89 9.37
CA SER A 248 -3.29 -4.96 10.35
C SER A 248 -3.64 -3.56 10.87
N PRO A 249 -4.90 -3.26 11.22
CA PRO A 249 -5.23 -1.97 11.82
C PRO A 249 -4.58 -1.72 13.20
N LEU A 250 -3.98 -2.73 13.86
CA LEU A 250 -3.18 -2.56 15.10
C LEU A 250 -1.75 -2.13 14.81
N GLU A 251 -1.27 -2.33 13.59
CA GLU A 251 0.06 -1.90 13.21
C GLU A 251 0.08 -0.37 13.06
N PRO A 252 1.23 0.29 13.25
CA PRO A 252 1.32 1.75 13.34
C PRO A 252 1.24 2.43 11.97
N TYR A 253 0.26 2.05 11.14
CA TYR A 253 -0.01 2.54 9.80
C TYR A 253 -1.27 3.41 9.72
N ASN A 254 -1.84 3.84 10.85
CA ASN A 254 -3.07 4.63 10.91
C ASN A 254 -4.31 3.93 10.30
N GLY A 255 -4.37 2.59 10.35
CA GLY A 255 -5.48 1.80 9.81
C GLY A 255 -6.81 2.10 10.51
N ASP A 256 -6.79 2.23 11.82
CA ASP A 256 -7.94 2.63 12.65
C ASP A 256 -8.45 4.04 12.29
N VAL A 257 -7.54 5.01 12.12
CA VAL A 257 -7.86 6.38 11.72
C VAL A 257 -8.55 6.38 10.35
N ALA A 258 -8.01 5.60 9.40
CA ALA A 258 -8.57 5.47 8.05
C ALA A 258 -9.99 4.90 8.08
N ILE A 259 -10.19 3.77 8.76
CA ILE A 259 -11.49 3.08 8.88
C ILE A 259 -12.51 3.99 9.55
N ASN A 260 -12.13 4.65 10.64
CA ASN A 260 -13.03 5.56 11.35
C ASN A 260 -13.45 6.75 10.48
N TYR A 261 -12.53 7.28 9.66
CA TYR A 261 -12.82 8.44 8.80
C TYR A 261 -13.81 8.10 7.68
N ILE A 262 -13.72 6.91 7.09
CA ILE A 262 -14.60 6.49 5.98
C ILE A 262 -15.78 5.64 6.44
N ARG A 263 -16.02 5.55 7.76
CA ARG A 263 -16.98 4.62 8.37
C ARG A 263 -18.36 4.67 7.73
N GLU A 264 -18.88 5.87 7.50
CA GLU A 264 -20.21 6.10 6.92
C GLU A 264 -20.33 5.67 5.46
N ASN A 265 -19.20 5.55 4.76
CA ASN A 265 -19.17 5.06 3.38
C ASN A 265 -19.08 3.53 3.30
N ILE A 266 -18.66 2.83 4.37
CA ILE A 266 -18.42 1.38 4.33
C ILE A 266 -19.76 0.63 4.27
N CYS A 267 -20.05 0.02 3.13
CA CYS A 267 -21.25 -0.80 2.93
C CYS A 267 -20.97 -2.30 3.07
N CYS A 268 -19.72 -2.73 2.89
CA CYS A 268 -19.32 -4.13 3.00
C CYS A 268 -17.90 -4.23 3.54
N THR A 269 -17.68 -5.09 4.55
CA THR A 269 -16.34 -5.36 5.08
C THR A 269 -15.93 -6.81 4.82
N MET A 270 -14.75 -7.00 4.21
CA MET A 270 -14.16 -8.31 3.98
C MET A 270 -12.88 -8.45 4.81
N LEU A 271 -12.84 -9.46 5.68
CA LEU A 271 -11.69 -9.79 6.51
C LEU A 271 -10.85 -10.88 5.85
N CYS A 272 -9.63 -10.51 5.43
CA CYS A 272 -8.66 -11.42 4.85
C CYS A 272 -7.68 -11.91 5.92
N ALA A 273 -7.58 -13.22 6.14
CA ALA A 273 -6.79 -13.78 7.23
C ALA A 273 -5.92 -14.97 6.78
N SER A 274 -4.85 -15.21 7.53
CA SER A 274 -3.93 -16.35 7.34
C SER A 274 -4.58 -17.70 7.67
N ASP A 275 -5.41 -17.74 8.70
CA ASP A 275 -6.00 -18.94 9.26
C ASP A 275 -7.30 -18.61 10.03
N PRO A 276 -8.13 -19.62 10.35
CA PRO A 276 -9.41 -19.39 11.03
C PRO A 276 -9.30 -18.76 12.43
N TYR A 277 -8.22 -19.00 13.17
CA TYR A 277 -8.04 -18.40 14.50
C TYR A 277 -7.65 -16.92 14.39
N ALA A 278 -6.91 -16.53 13.36
CA ALA A 278 -6.63 -15.13 13.08
C ALA A 278 -7.92 -14.34 12.76
N VAL A 279 -8.89 -14.95 12.07
CA VAL A 279 -10.24 -14.37 11.88
C VAL A 279 -10.88 -14.11 13.25
N PHE A 280 -10.96 -15.16 14.08
CA PHE A 280 -11.55 -15.07 15.42
C PHE A 280 -10.88 -14.00 16.29
N GLY A 281 -9.54 -13.99 16.30
CA GLY A 281 -8.74 -13.05 17.08
C GLY A 281 -9.02 -11.60 16.69
N VAL A 282 -9.00 -11.27 15.40
CA VAL A 282 -9.30 -9.90 14.94
C VAL A 282 -10.73 -9.51 15.26
N MET A 283 -11.70 -10.39 15.06
CA MET A 283 -13.09 -10.09 15.41
C MET A 283 -13.25 -9.76 16.90
N LYS A 284 -12.60 -10.54 17.78
CA LYS A 284 -12.65 -10.30 19.24
C LYS A 284 -11.88 -9.05 19.66
N SER A 285 -10.68 -8.84 19.14
CA SER A 285 -9.82 -7.71 19.53
C SER A 285 -10.31 -6.36 19.00
N PHE A 286 -10.98 -6.32 17.85
CA PHE A 286 -11.46 -5.07 17.24
C PHE A 286 -12.95 -4.82 17.40
N GLY A 287 -13.71 -5.79 17.91
CA GLY A 287 -15.17 -5.75 17.83
C GLY A 287 -15.67 -5.62 16.38
N LEU A 288 -14.87 -6.11 15.41
CA LEU A 288 -15.21 -6.07 14.00
C LEU A 288 -16.01 -7.31 13.65
N GLN A 289 -17.19 -7.13 13.05
CA GLN A 289 -17.94 -8.22 12.43
C GLN A 289 -17.92 -8.05 10.91
N PRO A 290 -17.07 -8.80 10.18
CA PRO A 290 -17.02 -8.71 8.73
C PRO A 290 -18.25 -9.37 8.10
N ASP A 291 -18.58 -8.93 6.89
CA ASP A 291 -19.60 -9.56 6.05
C ASP A 291 -19.11 -10.86 5.40
N LEU A 292 -17.80 -10.94 5.21
CA LEU A 292 -17.14 -12.06 4.59
C LEU A 292 -15.73 -12.25 5.16
N ALA A 293 -15.38 -13.47 5.52
CA ALA A 293 -14.00 -13.90 5.71
C ALA A 293 -13.43 -14.50 4.41
N SER A 294 -12.18 -14.17 4.09
CA SER A 294 -11.46 -14.73 2.94
C SER A 294 -9.93 -14.78 3.18
N GLY A 295 -9.17 -15.00 2.11
CA GLY A 295 -7.73 -15.21 2.16
C GLY A 295 -7.36 -16.67 2.47
N PRO A 296 -6.09 -16.93 2.84
CA PRO A 296 -5.61 -18.28 3.15
C PRO A 296 -6.46 -19.04 4.18
N ALA A 297 -7.11 -18.34 5.11
CA ALA A 297 -8.09 -18.87 6.06
C ALA A 297 -9.30 -19.60 5.43
N THR A 298 -9.46 -19.50 4.12
CA THR A 298 -10.59 -20.09 3.38
C THR A 298 -10.15 -21.02 2.25
N ASN A 299 -8.86 -21.37 2.15
CA ASN A 299 -8.35 -22.13 0.99
C ASN A 299 -8.89 -23.57 0.88
N THR A 300 -9.40 -24.15 1.96
CA THR A 300 -9.97 -25.51 1.99
C THR A 300 -11.38 -25.50 2.58
N ILE A 301 -12.18 -26.53 2.26
CA ILE A 301 -13.52 -26.72 2.84
C ILE A 301 -13.45 -26.76 4.36
N ALA A 302 -12.51 -27.53 4.93
CA ALA A 302 -12.32 -27.63 6.38
C ALA A 302 -11.99 -26.27 7.02
N ALA A 303 -11.21 -25.41 6.35
CA ALA A 303 -10.88 -24.09 6.86
C ALA A 303 -12.11 -23.16 6.83
N VAL A 304 -12.89 -23.20 5.75
CA VAL A 304 -14.18 -22.48 5.63
C VAL A 304 -15.13 -22.89 6.75
N GLU A 305 -15.38 -24.20 6.92
CA GLU A 305 -16.26 -24.73 7.97
C GLU A 305 -15.78 -24.31 9.37
N LEU A 306 -14.46 -24.30 9.60
CA LEU A 306 -13.90 -23.89 10.88
C LEU A 306 -14.09 -22.39 11.14
N VAL A 307 -13.89 -21.53 10.13
CA VAL A 307 -14.20 -20.09 10.25
C VAL A 307 -15.67 -19.89 10.59
N GLU A 308 -16.57 -20.51 9.84
CA GLU A 308 -18.01 -20.38 10.05
C GLU A 308 -18.43 -20.85 11.45
N LYS A 309 -17.90 -21.99 11.90
CA LYS A 309 -18.16 -22.53 13.24
C LYS A 309 -17.61 -21.66 14.37
N LEU A 310 -16.36 -21.20 14.27
CA LEU A 310 -15.70 -20.44 15.35
C LEU A 310 -16.19 -18.99 15.42
N CYS A 311 -16.43 -18.39 14.26
CA CYS A 311 -16.61 -16.95 14.14
C CYS A 311 -18.06 -16.56 13.85
N GLY A 312 -18.89 -17.48 13.35
CA GLY A 312 -20.28 -17.18 12.97
C GLY A 312 -20.38 -16.22 11.78
N VAL A 313 -19.33 -16.12 10.96
CA VAL A 313 -19.28 -15.28 9.76
C VAL A 313 -19.13 -16.14 8.52
N ARG A 314 -19.77 -15.72 7.43
CA ARG A 314 -19.65 -16.39 6.14
C ARG A 314 -18.19 -16.38 5.68
N ALA A 315 -17.71 -17.50 5.12
CA ALA A 315 -16.36 -17.59 4.60
C ALA A 315 -16.36 -18.10 3.15
N LEU A 316 -15.58 -17.47 2.25
CA LEU A 316 -15.50 -17.88 0.85
C LEU A 316 -14.05 -17.95 0.36
N ASN A 317 -13.70 -19.08 -0.26
CA ASN A 317 -12.52 -19.19 -1.09
C ASN A 317 -12.72 -18.44 -2.41
N LEU A 318 -12.29 -17.18 -2.47
CA LEU A 318 -12.48 -16.37 -3.67
C LEU A 318 -11.59 -16.78 -4.85
N LEU A 319 -10.54 -17.57 -4.61
CA LEU A 319 -9.74 -18.17 -5.69
C LEU A 319 -10.50 -19.28 -6.42
N ASN A 320 -11.50 -19.90 -5.78
CA ASN A 320 -12.35 -20.90 -6.42
C ASN A 320 -13.49 -20.22 -7.19
N PRO A 321 -13.55 -20.30 -8.52
CA PRO A 321 -14.59 -19.64 -9.31
C PRO A 321 -16.03 -20.04 -8.96
N SER A 322 -16.24 -21.22 -8.37
CA SER A 322 -17.58 -21.67 -7.96
C SER A 322 -18.19 -20.80 -6.84
N THR A 323 -17.38 -20.03 -6.10
CA THR A 323 -17.86 -19.12 -5.05
C THR A 323 -18.30 -17.76 -5.58
N ARG A 324 -18.08 -17.46 -6.87
CA ARG A 324 -18.44 -16.16 -7.47
C ARG A 324 -19.93 -15.82 -7.39
N PRO A 325 -20.89 -16.74 -7.65
CA PRO A 325 -22.31 -16.42 -7.48
C PRO A 325 -22.66 -15.98 -6.05
N ALA A 326 -22.05 -16.63 -5.04
CA ALA A 326 -22.20 -16.28 -3.64
C ALA A 326 -21.63 -14.89 -3.32
N LEU A 327 -20.44 -14.58 -3.84
CA LEU A 327 -19.83 -13.24 -3.73
C LEU A 327 -20.70 -12.18 -4.41
N ARG A 328 -21.19 -12.43 -5.63
CA ARG A 328 -22.04 -11.50 -6.37
C ARG A 328 -23.33 -11.18 -5.62
N LYS A 329 -23.97 -12.20 -5.06
CA LYS A 329 -25.17 -12.05 -4.24
C LYS A 329 -24.90 -11.12 -3.05
N LEU A 330 -23.82 -11.37 -2.30
CA LEU A 330 -23.43 -10.52 -1.17
C LEU A 330 -23.18 -9.07 -1.61
N LEU A 331 -22.41 -8.87 -2.69
CA LEU A 331 -22.10 -7.52 -3.18
C LEU A 331 -23.36 -6.77 -3.62
N ARG A 332 -24.30 -7.42 -4.31
CA ARG A 332 -25.59 -6.83 -4.69
C ARG A 332 -26.40 -6.42 -3.47
N GLU A 333 -26.51 -7.29 -2.47
CA GLU A 333 -27.21 -7.01 -1.21
C GLU A 333 -26.60 -5.81 -0.48
N ARG A 334 -25.27 -5.78 -0.33
CA ARG A 334 -24.58 -4.71 0.41
C ARG A 334 -24.52 -3.37 -0.33
N LEU A 335 -24.60 -3.39 -1.67
CA LEU A 335 -24.62 -2.18 -2.50
C LEU A 335 -26.04 -1.76 -2.91
N ASN A 336 -27.09 -2.44 -2.44
CA ASN A 336 -28.48 -2.20 -2.82
C ASN A 336 -28.70 -2.20 -4.35
N LEU A 337 -28.06 -3.13 -5.05
CA LEU A 337 -28.19 -3.30 -6.50
C LEU A 337 -29.37 -4.24 -6.80
N VAL A 338 -30.23 -3.86 -7.75
CA VAL A 338 -31.40 -4.62 -8.20
C VAL A 338 -30.99 -5.89 -8.97
#